data_AF-A0A357ZIV4-F1
#
_entry.id   AF-A0A357ZIV4-F1
#
_cell.length_a   1.000
_cell.length_b   1.000
_cell.length_c   1.000
_cell.angle_alpha   90.00
_cell.angle_beta   90.00
_cell.angle_gamma   90.00
#
_symmetry.space_group_name_H-M   'P 1'
#
loop_
_entity.id
_entity.type
_entity.pdbx_description
1 polymer ?
#
loop_
_entity_poly.entity_id
_entity_poly.type
_entity_poly.pdbx_seq_one_letter_code
_entity_poly.pdbx_strand_id
1 'polypeptide(L)' 'MEVRIEDQARAEQALRAHYLKTTCLSDHTEGQAETPSAAVANACPACGTLAPPEQGHCPDCGIRLA' A
#
# COMPACT_ATOMS: atom_id res chain seq x y z
N MET A 1 21.39 -15.50 -40.71
CA MET A 1 20.78 -14.28 -40.13
C MET A 1 21.10 -14.32 -38.66
N GLU A 2 22.13 -13.60 -38.24
CA GLU A 2 22.60 -13.57 -36.85
C GLU A 2 22.19 -12.22 -36.25
N VAL A 3 21.41 -12.26 -35.18
CA VAL A 3 21.05 -11.06 -34.42
C VAL A 3 22.22 -10.76 -33.48
N ARG A 4 22.78 -9.56 -33.58
CA ARG A 4 23.88 -9.16 -32.70
C ARG A 4 23.33 -8.97 -31.28
N ILE A 5 24.17 -9.25 -30.29
CA ILE A 5 23.78 -9.15 -28.86
C ILE A 5 23.25 -7.75 -28.51
N GLU A 6 23.79 -6.70 -29.13
CA GLU A 6 23.29 -5.33 -28.98
C GLU A 6 21.85 -5.15 -29.50
N ASP A 7 21.52 -5.80 -30.62
CA ASP A 7 20.17 -5.79 -31.18
C ASP A 7 19.19 -6.58 -30.30
N GLN A 8 19.66 -7.65 -29.63
CA GLN A 8 18.88 -8.40 -28.65
C GLN A 8 18.52 -7.56 -27.42
N ALA A 9 19.51 -6.91 -26.79
CA ALA A 9 19.28 -6.07 -25.61
C ALA A 9 18.30 -4.93 -25.91
N ARG A 10 18.41 -4.32 -27.09
CA ARG A 10 17.49 -3.27 -27.55
C ARG A 10 16.06 -3.80 -27.74
N ALA A 11 15.91 -5.01 -28.25
CA ALA A 11 14.60 -5.65 -28.42
C ALA A 11 13.95 -5.97 -27.06
N GLU A 12 14.71 -6.51 -26.11
CA GLU A 12 14.24 -6.81 -24.75
C GLU A 12 13.75 -5.55 -24.03
N GLN A 13 14.49 -4.45 -24.16
CA GLN A 13 14.11 -3.17 -23.58
C GLN A 13 12.81 -2.63 -24.19
N ALA A 14 12.67 -2.71 -25.51
CA ALA A 14 11.46 -2.27 -26.20
C ALA A 14 10.23 -3.10 -25.79
N LEU A 15 10.39 -4.43 -25.70
CA LEU A 15 9.34 -5.35 -25.24
C LEU A 15 8.91 -5.02 -23.80
N ARG A 16 9.85 -4.82 -22.89
CA ARG A 16 9.56 -4.47 -21.50
C ARG A 16 8.80 -3.14 -21.40
N ALA A 17 9.24 -2.12 -22.12
CA ALA A 17 8.58 -0.81 -22.13
C ALA A 17 7.15 -0.90 -22.67
N HIS A 18 6.94 -1.66 -23.75
CA HIS A 18 5.61 -1.88 -24.30
C HIS A 18 4.71 -2.63 -23.33
N TYR A 19 5.20 -3.70 -22.72
CA TYR A 19 4.45 -4.50 -21.74
C TYR A 19 3.97 -3.65 -20.56
N LEU A 20 4.86 -2.85 -19.97
CA LEU A 20 4.53 -1.94 -18.87
C LEU A 20 3.45 -0.94 -19.27
N LYS A 21 3.57 -0.35 -20.46
CA LYS A 21 2.61 0.62 -21.00
C LYS A 21 1.24 0.00 -21.26
N THR A 22 1.19 -1.22 -21.81
CA THR A 22 -0.08 -1.86 -22.16
C THR A 22 -0.81 -2.49 -20.99
N THR A 23 -0.08 -2.83 -19.92
CA THR A 23 -0.67 -3.48 -18.74
C THR A 23 -0.96 -2.50 -17.59
N CYS A 24 -0.64 -1.21 -17.77
CA CYS A 24 -0.72 -0.18 -16.72
C CYS A 24 -0.02 -0.60 -15.40
N LEU A 25 0.96 -1.50 -15.46
CA LEU A 25 1.63 -2.04 -14.28
C LEU A 25 2.51 -0.98 -13.59
N SER A 26 2.91 0.06 -14.33
CA SER A 26 3.67 1.20 -13.81
C SER A 26 2.82 2.28 -13.16
N ASP A 27 1.49 2.25 -13.33
CA ASP A 27 0.57 3.27 -12.82
C ASP A 27 0.23 3.08 -11.34
N HIS A 28 0.53 1.91 -10.77
CA HIS A 28 0.43 1.68 -9.34
C HIS A 28 1.83 1.74 -8.73
N THR A 29 2.14 2.87 -8.09
CA THR A 29 3.29 2.94 -7.19
C THR A 29 3.10 1.83 -6.16
N GLU A 30 4.03 0.88 -6.09
CA GLU A 30 4.04 -0.13 -5.05
C GLU A 30 3.86 0.61 -3.73
N GLY A 31 2.68 0.46 -3.13
CA GLY A 31 2.32 1.15 -1.91
C GLY A 31 3.42 0.83 -0.92
N GLN A 32 4.19 1.85 -0.56
CA GLN A 32 5.17 1.77 0.50
C GLN A 32 4.36 1.30 1.70
N ALA A 33 4.46 0.00 2.03
CA ALA A 33 3.94 -0.52 3.27
C ALA A 33 4.84 0.05 4.35
N GLU A 34 4.66 1.35 4.64
CA GLU A 34 4.84 1.84 5.98
C GLU A 34 4.04 0.85 6.83
N THR A 35 4.71 -0.06 7.52
CA THR A 35 4.08 -0.79 8.59
C THR A 35 3.81 0.30 9.61
N PRO A 36 2.56 0.79 9.78
CA PRO A 36 2.33 1.65 10.90
C PRO A 36 2.57 0.72 12.09
N SER A 37 3.65 0.95 12.83
CA SER A 37 3.71 0.58 14.23
C SER A 37 2.69 1.44 14.95
N ALA A 38 1.42 1.25 14.58
CA ALA A 38 0.28 1.81 15.25
C ALA A 38 0.16 0.96 16.49
N ALA A 39 0.56 1.54 17.62
CA ALA A 39 -0.13 1.27 18.86
C ALA A 39 -1.62 1.11 18.53
N VAL A 40 -2.17 -0.08 18.78
CA VAL A 40 -3.49 -0.52 18.33
C VAL A 40 -4.55 0.33 19.05
N ALA A 41 -4.71 1.58 18.63
CA ALA A 41 -5.76 2.45 19.10
C ALA A 41 -7.05 1.93 18.48
N ASN A 42 -7.96 1.46 19.33
CA ASN A 42 -9.26 1.00 18.87
C ASN A 42 -10.14 2.23 18.63
N ALA A 43 -10.74 2.30 17.45
CA ALA A 43 -11.76 3.30 17.18
C ALA A 43 -13.03 2.97 17.97
N CYS A 44 -13.59 3.95 18.66
CA CYS A 44 -14.86 3.80 19.34
C CYS A 44 -15.98 3.54 18.33
N PRO A 45 -16.76 2.45 18.45
CA PRO A 45 -17.83 2.14 17.50
C PRO A 45 -19.00 3.13 17.54
N ALA A 46 -19.09 3.98 18.58
CA ALA A 46 -20.16 4.94 18.74
C ALA A 46 -19.87 6.31 18.11
N CYS A 47 -18.65 6.84 18.28
CA CYS A 47 -18.29 8.18 17.79
C CYS A 47 -17.05 8.23 16.87
N GLY A 48 -16.34 7.10 16.68
CA GLY A 48 -15.15 7.04 15.84
C GLY A 48 -13.88 7.59 16.48
N THR A 49 -13.93 8.10 17.71
CA THR A 49 -12.75 8.55 18.46
C THR A 49 -11.77 7.40 18.68
N LEU A 50 -10.50 7.63 18.38
CA LEU A 50 -9.41 6.70 18.66
C LEU A 50 -9.10 6.72 20.15
N ALA A 51 -9.30 5.59 20.83
CA ALA A 51 -8.95 5.41 22.22
C ALA A 51 -7.89 4.30 22.37
N PRO A 52 -6.90 4.46 23.27
CA PRO A 52 -6.01 3.38 23.69
C PRO A 52 -6.80 2.16 24.17
N PRO A 53 -6.34 0.93 23.88
CA PRO A 53 -7.05 -0.30 24.24
C PRO A 53 -7.11 -0.54 25.76
N GLU A 54 -6.25 0.13 26.52
CA GLU A 54 -6.21 0.15 27.98
C GLU A 54 -7.27 1.09 28.61
N GLN A 55 -7.93 1.92 27.81
CA GLN A 55 -9.03 2.77 28.28
C GLN A 55 -10.36 2.03 28.16
N GLY A 56 -10.88 1.54 29.29
CA GLY A 56 -12.18 0.86 29.33
C GLY A 56 -13.40 1.74 28.98
N HIS A 57 -13.20 3.05 28.74
CA HIS A 57 -14.26 3.96 28.31
C HIS A 57 -13.72 4.97 27.28
N CYS A 58 -14.57 5.40 26.36
CA CYS A 58 -14.24 6.41 25.38
C CYS A 58 -14.18 7.80 26.05
N PRO A 59 -13.10 8.59 25.87
CA PRO A 59 -12.97 9.92 26.48
C PRO A 59 -13.93 10.97 25.90
N ASP A 60 -14.47 10.72 24.71
CA ASP A 60 -15.31 11.66 23.98
C ASP A 60 -16.82 11.43 24.24
N CYS A 61 -17.29 10.18 24.07
CA CYS A 61 -18.71 9.86 24.24
C CYS A 61 -19.05 9.15 25.56
N GLY A 62 -18.04 8.74 26.35
CA GLY A 62 -18.23 8.08 27.65
C GLY A 62 -18.70 6.62 27.58
N ILE A 63 -18.79 6.02 26.39
CA ILE A 63 -19.23 4.63 26.25
C ILE A 63 -18.15 3.65 26.73
N ARG A 64 -18.55 2.51 27.31
CA ARG A 64 -17.62 1.46 27.72
C ARG A 64 -17.06 0.75 26.48
N LEU A 65 -15.74 0.76 26.34
CA LEU A 65 -15.00 0.01 25.32
C LEU A 65 -14.65 -1.33 25.98
N ALA A 66 -15.36 -2.39 25.60
CA ALA A 66 -15.28 -3.72 26.19
C ALA A 66 -14.27 -4.61 25.46
#